data_AF-A0A6N6TBN3-F1
#
_entry.id   AF-A0A6N6TBN3-F1
#
_cell.length_a   1.000
_cell.length_b   1.000
_cell.length_c   1.000
_cell.angle_alpha   90.00
_cell.angle_beta   90.00
_cell.angle_gamma   90.00
#
_symmetry.space_group_name_H-M   'P 1'
#
loop_
_entity.id
_entity.type
_entity.pdbx_description
1 polymer ?
#
loop_
_entity_poly.entity_id
_entity_poly.type
_entity_poly.pdbx_seq_one_letter_code
_entity_poly.pdbx_strand_id
1 'polypeptide(L)'
;MDTRYDLIFEGRIADGCSPQDARRNLAKLLRQEPDQVEVLFSGKPYVLRRALDPEAAYRYQGAMKHAGLVCRLVPSNEIAAVVKPSTPATTAGVISLDKKPASSQTASVSLDKKPANPALALDLLTRDTVGSPARDKKPANPALALDPLPSESAPASNPPSTEPLAAPAAFTECPKCHYRARSSRDGLMVQGVCPACGLIIAKYLERQAELNRPKTHRVAAAPVVPGAQGAEPNQNALYFDELPPGPLKLIALEFNLPPDITLPAQLKRAPTASLKRRFLAAVATYFSIGFLMAVLILLGMILLLLMLNLALGMADNLNDVMRTVKNFEDYEIMIRIILWLLGLWLGFIYLPMKWDGLTYGQRLMRIAPVSKNNDEVIFPDTGTLFQRLAGNIIAFLIWPVTLLWLMFSRSGRSIADRLSDCRQIEVGAVPDSPVLKALSPIAYGILLGLVAVAPLFWLTKCTESTVQEIATGKKSFGERMLGEPLDSRKVQETLASRAAQKEEFGSPKIILERLVEFQRQYHAHHRRYSDAIEELVMESPDRQSPMMLAMLMRQQMKIQLIGGGFKIGLHRNDGWHIATEEGYQGVQPSF
;
A
#
# COMPACT_ATOMS: atom_id res chain seq x y z
N MET A 1 35.25 -14.15 3.92
CA MET A 1 34.73 -15.00 5.02
C MET A 1 34.81 -14.14 6.25
N ASP A 2 33.69 -13.57 6.65
CA ASP A 2 33.74 -12.30 7.37
C ASP A 2 33.34 -12.61 8.83
N THR A 3 34.37 -12.67 9.68
CA THR A 3 34.25 -13.14 11.06
C THR A 3 33.33 -12.22 11.84
N ARG A 4 32.13 -12.71 12.18
CA ARG A 4 31.21 -12.01 13.08
C ARG A 4 31.66 -12.16 14.53
N TYR A 5 31.34 -11.16 15.34
CA TYR A 5 31.68 -11.12 16.76
C TYR A 5 30.44 -10.99 17.63
N ASP A 6 30.48 -11.61 18.80
CA ASP A 6 29.54 -11.39 19.89
C ASP A 6 30.21 -10.49 20.94
N LEU A 7 29.44 -9.54 21.48
CA LEU A 7 29.89 -8.60 22.51
C LEU A 7 29.46 -9.12 23.89
N ILE A 8 30.44 -9.59 24.66
CA ILE A 8 30.26 -10.13 26.01
C ILE A 8 30.67 -9.07 27.04
N PHE A 9 29.85 -8.94 28.08
CA PHE A 9 30.11 -8.12 29.26
C PHE A 9 30.15 -8.99 30.52
N GLU A 10 31.16 -8.81 31.35
CA GLU A 10 31.43 -9.63 32.55
C GLU A 10 31.28 -8.81 33.85
N GLY A 11 30.50 -7.71 33.83
CA GLY A 11 30.39 -6.79 34.96
C GLY A 11 31.62 -5.88 35.20
N ARG A 12 32.67 -5.99 34.37
CA ARG A 12 33.93 -5.25 34.53
C ARG A 12 33.80 -3.77 34.14
N ILE A 13 34.21 -2.89 35.05
CA ILE A 13 34.22 -1.43 34.88
C ILE A 13 35.64 -0.99 34.46
N ALA A 14 35.75 0.08 33.68
CA ALA A 14 37.03 0.66 33.25
C ALA A 14 37.62 1.57 34.33
N ASP A 15 38.95 1.60 34.42
CA ASP A 15 39.69 2.39 35.41
C ASP A 15 39.31 3.88 35.36
N GLY A 16 38.99 4.45 36.53
CA GLY A 16 38.56 5.85 36.68
C GLY A 16 37.05 6.11 36.59
N CYS A 17 36.21 5.11 36.30
CA CYS A 17 34.75 5.27 36.34
C CYS A 17 34.14 4.80 37.68
N SER A 18 33.18 5.57 38.21
CA SER A 18 32.41 5.17 39.40
C SER A 18 31.44 4.02 39.07
N PRO A 19 31.18 3.07 40.00
CA PRO A 19 30.25 1.98 39.74
C PRO A 19 28.79 2.44 39.60
N GLN A 20 28.43 3.60 40.18
CA GLN A 20 27.09 4.18 40.03
C GLN A 20 26.91 4.81 38.65
N ASP A 21 27.93 5.51 38.13
CA ASP A 21 27.88 6.12 36.81
C ASP A 21 28.00 5.08 35.69
N ALA A 22 28.80 4.02 35.88
CA ALA A 22 28.85 2.88 34.97
C ALA A 22 27.46 2.21 34.81
N ARG A 23 26.72 2.00 35.91
CA ARG A 23 25.33 1.50 35.89
C ARG A 23 24.39 2.48 35.18
N ARG A 24 24.45 3.77 35.51
CA ARG A 24 23.65 4.85 34.90
C ARG A 24 23.89 4.97 33.40
N ASN A 25 25.13 4.80 32.94
CA ASN A 25 25.49 4.84 31.52
C ASN A 25 25.06 3.57 30.79
N LEU A 26 25.20 2.39 31.40
CA LEU A 26 24.72 1.13 30.82
C LEU A 26 23.19 1.12 30.67
N ALA A 27 22.45 1.62 31.67
CA ALA A 27 21.00 1.81 31.62
C ALA A 27 20.57 2.73 30.47
N LYS A 28 21.28 3.85 30.26
CA LYS A 28 21.04 4.75 29.11
C LYS A 28 21.33 4.07 27.76
N LEU A 29 22.41 3.28 27.66
CA LEU A 29 22.79 2.59 26.42
C LEU A 29 21.84 1.43 26.06
N LEU A 30 21.37 0.67 27.05
CA LEU A 30 20.44 -0.45 26.84
C LEU A 30 18.96 -0.03 26.85
N ARG A 31 18.65 1.18 27.32
CA ARG A 31 17.29 1.69 27.55
C ARG A 31 16.48 0.80 28.51
N GLN A 32 17.13 0.34 29.58
CA GLN A 32 16.53 -0.45 30.65
C GLN A 32 16.56 0.32 31.98
N GLU A 33 15.70 -0.07 32.91
CA GLU A 33 15.72 0.42 34.30
C GLU A 33 17.01 -0.01 35.04
N PRO A 34 17.49 0.80 36.00
CA PRO A 34 18.73 0.50 36.74
C PRO A 34 18.71 -0.87 37.42
N ASP A 35 17.57 -1.27 37.98
CA ASP A 35 17.38 -2.54 38.70
C ASP A 35 17.64 -3.76 37.82
N GLN A 36 17.23 -3.73 36.55
CA GLN A 36 17.52 -4.80 35.59
C GLN A 36 18.99 -4.80 35.17
N VAL A 37 19.64 -3.63 35.19
CA VAL A 37 21.06 -3.46 34.87
C VAL A 37 21.96 -3.92 36.01
N GLU A 38 21.55 -3.81 37.28
CA GLU A 38 22.32 -4.32 38.43
C GLU A 38 22.60 -5.84 38.31
N VAL A 39 21.63 -6.61 37.78
CA VAL A 39 21.78 -8.05 37.52
C VAL A 39 22.93 -8.34 36.53
N LEU A 40 23.21 -7.41 35.60
CA LEU A 40 24.30 -7.53 34.62
C LEU A 40 25.70 -7.29 35.24
N PHE A 41 25.77 -6.69 36.44
CA PHE A 41 27.01 -6.54 37.20
C PHE A 41 27.30 -7.73 38.14
N SER A 42 26.52 -8.81 38.08
CA SER A 42 26.71 -10.03 38.90
C SER A 42 27.93 -10.91 38.53
N GLY A 43 28.87 -10.38 37.74
CA GLY A 43 30.11 -11.07 37.32
C GLY A 43 29.92 -12.21 36.31
N LYS A 44 28.68 -12.54 35.93
CA LYS A 44 28.36 -13.58 34.94
C LYS A 44 28.53 -13.02 33.52
N PRO A 45 29.11 -13.78 32.57
CA PRO A 45 29.26 -13.33 31.18
C PRO A 45 27.91 -13.19 30.50
N TYR A 46 27.47 -11.95 30.28
CA TYR A 46 26.22 -11.63 29.59
C TYR A 46 26.50 -11.18 28.15
N VAL A 47 25.76 -11.73 27.19
CA VAL A 47 25.94 -11.39 25.78
C VAL A 47 25.04 -10.20 25.44
N LEU A 48 25.61 -9.00 25.42
CA LEU A 48 24.87 -7.76 25.14
C LEU A 48 24.31 -7.74 23.71
N ARG A 49 25.05 -8.30 22.75
CA ARG A 49 24.64 -8.39 21.34
C ARG A 49 25.42 -9.47 20.59
N ARG A 50 24.75 -10.18 19.68
CA ARG A 50 25.32 -11.29 18.90
C ARG A 50 25.49 -10.94 17.42
N ALA A 51 26.36 -11.70 16.74
CA ALA A 51 26.54 -11.71 15.30
C ALA A 51 26.80 -10.33 14.68
N LEU A 52 27.55 -9.49 15.37
CA LEU A 52 27.98 -8.19 14.86
C LEU A 52 29.01 -8.36 13.74
N ASP A 53 28.83 -7.63 12.66
CA ASP A 53 29.89 -7.35 11.70
C ASP A 53 31.12 -6.72 12.40
N PRO A 54 32.37 -7.02 12.02
CA PRO A 54 33.56 -6.45 12.64
C PRO A 54 33.54 -4.93 12.80
N GLU A 55 33.08 -4.16 11.81
CA GLU A 55 33.07 -2.70 11.93
C GLU A 55 32.04 -2.23 12.96
N ALA A 56 30.87 -2.87 12.98
CA ALA A 56 29.86 -2.65 14.01
C ALA A 56 30.37 -3.07 15.40
N ALA A 57 31.08 -4.20 15.49
CA ALA A 57 31.63 -4.75 16.72
C ALA A 57 32.59 -3.78 17.42
N TYR A 58 33.55 -3.21 16.68
CA TYR A 58 34.45 -2.18 17.22
C TYR A 58 33.73 -0.88 17.57
N ARG A 59 32.72 -0.45 16.79
CA ARG A 59 31.88 0.72 17.12
C ARG A 59 31.12 0.52 18.44
N TYR A 60 30.51 -0.65 18.68
CA TYR A 60 29.84 -0.95 19.95
C TYR A 60 30.83 -1.13 21.12
N GLN A 61 31.98 -1.76 20.91
CA GLN A 61 33.02 -1.86 21.94
C GLN A 61 33.56 -0.47 22.34
N GLY A 62 33.76 0.43 21.37
CA GLY A 62 34.14 1.83 21.61
C GLY A 62 33.10 2.60 22.41
N ALA A 63 31.81 2.46 22.08
CA ALA A 63 30.72 3.08 22.84
C ALA A 63 30.65 2.57 24.30
N MET A 64 30.83 1.26 24.52
CA MET A 64 30.87 0.68 25.86
C MET A 64 32.10 1.16 26.65
N LYS A 65 33.29 1.22 26.02
CA LYS A 65 34.50 1.74 26.65
C LYS A 65 34.34 3.22 27.04
N HIS A 66 33.72 4.03 26.19
CA HIS A 66 33.45 5.45 26.46
C HIS A 66 32.39 5.65 27.57
N ALA A 67 31.51 4.67 27.80
CA ALA A 67 30.58 4.63 28.93
C ALA A 67 31.20 4.12 30.25
N GLY A 68 32.47 3.72 30.25
CA GLY A 68 33.19 3.22 31.43
C GLY A 68 33.15 1.70 31.61
N LEU A 69 32.91 0.92 30.55
CA LEU A 69 32.65 -0.53 30.63
C LEU A 69 33.68 -1.34 29.82
N VAL A 70 34.13 -2.46 30.37
CA VAL A 70 35.07 -3.37 29.69
C VAL A 70 34.30 -4.56 29.11
N CYS A 71 34.10 -4.53 27.79
CA CYS A 71 33.45 -5.60 27.03
C CYS A 71 34.45 -6.36 26.16
N ARG A 72 34.33 -7.69 26.15
CA ARG A 72 35.13 -8.61 25.32
C ARG A 72 34.41 -8.89 24.01
N LEU A 73 35.11 -8.77 22.90
CA LEU A 73 34.68 -9.33 21.61
C LEU A 73 35.18 -10.77 21.51
N VAL A 74 34.30 -11.69 21.11
CA VAL A 74 34.61 -13.10 20.83
C VAL A 74 34.01 -13.46 19.47
N PRO A 75 34.75 -14.11 18.55
CA PRO A 75 34.19 -14.51 17.27
C PRO A 75 33.04 -15.50 17.46
N SER A 76 31.91 -15.27 16.80
CA SER A 76 30.63 -15.96 17.07
C SER A 76 30.69 -17.49 16.89
N ASN A 77 31.71 -18.01 16.18
CA ASN A 77 31.94 -19.45 15.99
C ASN A 77 32.48 -20.17 17.26
N GLU A 78 33.12 -19.46 18.20
CA GLU A 78 33.72 -20.09 19.39
C GLU A 78 32.68 -20.37 20.49
N ILE A 79 31.69 -19.49 20.67
CA ILE A 79 30.68 -19.59 21.74
C ILE A 79 29.79 -20.82 21.57
N ALA A 80 29.57 -21.26 20.32
CA ALA A 80 28.81 -22.47 19.99
C ALA A 80 29.45 -23.77 20.52
N ALA A 81 30.74 -23.77 20.85
CA ALA A 81 31.45 -24.95 21.36
C ALA A 81 31.30 -25.15 22.88
N VAL A 82 30.98 -24.09 23.64
CA VAL A 82 31.06 -24.09 25.12
C VAL A 82 29.72 -24.43 25.79
N VAL A 83 28.60 -24.42 25.06
CA VAL A 83 27.25 -24.70 25.60
C VAL A 83 26.66 -25.98 25.01
N LYS A 84 27.29 -27.12 25.28
CA LYS A 84 26.66 -28.45 25.21
C LYS A 84 26.25 -28.90 26.62
N PRO A 85 24.95 -29.11 26.92
CA PRO A 85 24.53 -29.68 28.19
C PRO A 85 24.99 -31.14 28.30
N SER A 86 25.70 -31.48 29.36
CA SER A 86 25.96 -32.86 29.76
C SER A 86 24.85 -33.36 30.68
N THR A 87 24.31 -34.54 30.39
CA THR A 87 23.29 -35.21 31.21
C THR A 87 23.92 -35.85 32.46
N PRO A 88 23.27 -35.73 33.61
CA PRO A 88 23.16 -36.85 34.54
C PRO A 88 21.69 -37.17 34.87
N ALA A 89 21.46 -38.37 35.40
CA ALA A 89 20.13 -38.88 35.75
C ALA A 89 19.98 -39.09 37.28
N THR A 90 18.77 -39.49 37.69
CA THR A 90 18.51 -40.28 38.92
C THR A 90 18.30 -39.51 40.25
N THR A 91 17.00 -39.31 40.56
CA THR A 91 16.36 -39.57 41.88
C THR A 91 16.32 -38.51 43.01
N ALA A 92 15.11 -38.44 43.60
CA ALA A 92 14.71 -37.87 44.91
C ALA A 92 14.74 -36.34 45.12
N GLY A 93 13.66 -35.83 45.74
CA GLY A 93 13.48 -34.41 46.09
C GLY A 93 12.02 -33.97 46.14
N VAL A 94 11.26 -34.44 47.14
CA VAL A 94 9.86 -34.04 47.37
C VAL A 94 9.80 -32.77 48.23
N ILE A 95 8.99 -31.79 47.81
CA ILE A 95 8.03 -31.04 48.66
C ILE A 95 7.11 -30.22 47.75
N SER A 96 5.83 -30.13 48.11
CA SER A 96 4.84 -29.27 47.45
C SER A 96 4.26 -28.29 48.45
N LEU A 97 3.78 -27.14 47.98
CA LEU A 97 2.87 -26.27 48.71
C LEU A 97 1.76 -25.79 47.77
N ASP A 98 0.58 -26.36 48.02
CA ASP A 98 -0.79 -25.87 47.85
C ASP A 98 -1.12 -24.69 46.91
N LYS A 99 -2.29 -24.68 46.23
CA LYS A 99 -3.59 -25.01 46.83
C LYS A 99 -4.66 -25.54 45.85
N LYS A 100 -5.46 -26.50 46.33
CA LYS A 100 -6.74 -27.04 45.78
C LYS A 100 -7.89 -25.97 45.83
N PRO A 101 -9.14 -26.23 45.35
CA PRO A 101 -9.69 -27.45 44.73
C PRO A 101 -10.51 -27.26 43.42
N ALA A 102 -10.93 -28.40 42.86
CA ALA A 102 -11.94 -28.50 41.79
C ALA A 102 -13.30 -29.01 42.31
N SER A 103 -14.36 -28.82 41.52
CA SER A 103 -15.60 -29.61 41.49
C SER A 103 -15.82 -29.99 40.01
N SER A 104 -16.08 -31.22 39.56
CA SER A 104 -16.83 -32.39 40.07
C SER A 104 -18.30 -32.41 39.63
N GLN A 105 -18.70 -33.59 39.11
CA GLN A 105 -20.02 -34.02 38.61
C GLN A 105 -20.41 -33.42 37.24
N THR A 106 -20.78 -34.16 36.18
CA THR A 106 -21.49 -35.46 35.97
C THR A 106 -23.00 -35.30 35.86
N ALA A 107 -23.52 -35.42 34.63
CA ALA A 107 -24.91 -35.78 34.35
C ALA A 107 -24.98 -36.51 32.99
N SER A 108 -25.63 -37.67 32.96
CA SER A 108 -25.79 -38.51 31.76
C SER A 108 -27.24 -38.94 31.61
N VAL A 109 -27.83 -38.73 30.44
CA VAL A 109 -29.07 -39.41 30.04
C VAL A 109 -28.96 -39.81 28.56
N SER A 110 -29.22 -41.08 28.28
CA SER A 110 -29.41 -41.64 26.94
C SER A 110 -30.87 -42.08 26.80
N LEU A 111 -31.43 -42.06 25.59
CA LEU A 111 -32.72 -42.69 25.32
C LEU A 111 -32.83 -43.09 23.84
N ASP A 112 -32.92 -44.40 23.60
CA ASP A 112 -32.96 -45.03 22.28
C ASP A 112 -34.33 -44.93 21.59
N LYS A 113 -34.33 -44.95 20.24
CA LYS A 113 -34.96 -46.07 19.51
C LYS A 113 -34.61 -46.20 18.01
N LYS A 114 -34.16 -47.40 17.65
CA LYS A 114 -34.33 -48.10 16.35
C LYS A 114 -35.80 -48.62 16.25
N PRO A 115 -36.30 -49.30 15.17
CA PRO A 115 -35.60 -49.88 14.01
C PRO A 115 -36.29 -49.78 12.61
N ALA A 116 -35.59 -50.37 11.62
CA ALA A 116 -36.10 -51.25 10.53
C ALA A 116 -36.04 -50.76 9.06
N ASN A 117 -35.50 -51.64 8.20
CA ASN A 117 -35.71 -51.70 6.74
C ASN A 117 -36.84 -52.73 6.45
N PRO A 118 -37.41 -52.76 5.23
CA PRO A 118 -36.97 -53.76 4.24
C PRO A 118 -36.89 -53.19 2.80
N ALA A 119 -36.71 -54.06 1.79
CA ALA A 119 -36.52 -53.69 0.38
C ALA A 119 -37.48 -54.45 -0.56
N LEU A 120 -37.84 -53.81 -1.68
CA LEU A 120 -38.44 -54.29 -2.95
C LEU A 120 -38.34 -53.07 -3.92
N ALA A 121 -38.01 -53.05 -5.22
CA ALA A 121 -37.86 -53.99 -6.34
C ALA A 121 -38.94 -53.79 -7.44
N LEU A 122 -38.42 -53.64 -8.69
CA LEU A 122 -39.04 -53.89 -10.00
C LEU A 122 -39.95 -52.82 -10.70
N ASP A 123 -39.67 -52.64 -12.01
CA ASP A 123 -40.56 -52.30 -13.14
C ASP A 123 -41.37 -50.98 -13.17
N LEU A 124 -41.71 -50.37 -14.33
CA LEU A 124 -41.38 -50.65 -15.75
C LEU A 124 -41.57 -49.37 -16.61
N LEU A 125 -40.83 -49.23 -17.72
CA LEU A 125 -41.39 -48.96 -19.06
C LEU A 125 -40.30 -49.09 -20.15
N THR A 126 -40.69 -49.46 -21.37
CA THR A 126 -39.81 -50.02 -22.41
C THR A 126 -39.86 -49.26 -23.75
N ARG A 127 -38.92 -49.64 -24.64
CA ARG A 127 -38.84 -49.49 -26.12
C ARG A 127 -37.69 -48.60 -26.63
N ASP A 128 -36.96 -48.95 -27.70
CA ASP A 128 -37.02 -50.13 -28.60
C ASP A 128 -35.62 -50.66 -29.00
N THR A 129 -35.57 -51.84 -29.65
CA THR A 129 -34.36 -52.53 -30.17
C THR A 129 -33.92 -51.99 -31.55
N VAL A 130 -32.68 -52.18 -32.05
CA VAL A 130 -32.00 -53.40 -32.58
C VAL A 130 -30.49 -53.05 -32.74
N GLY A 131 -29.48 -53.95 -32.72
CA GLY A 131 -29.46 -55.42 -32.83
C GLY A 131 -28.08 -56.08 -32.56
N SER A 132 -27.55 -56.85 -33.53
CA SER A 132 -26.42 -57.81 -33.36
C SER A 132 -25.89 -58.31 -34.74
N PRO A 133 -24.91 -59.25 -34.89
CA PRO A 133 -24.07 -59.96 -33.90
C PRO A 133 -22.56 -60.25 -34.27
N ALA A 134 -21.77 -60.65 -33.24
CA ALA A 134 -20.64 -61.62 -33.28
C ALA A 134 -19.33 -61.27 -34.07
N ARG A 135 -18.17 -61.96 -33.93
CA ARG A 135 -17.86 -63.27 -33.28
C ARG A 135 -16.40 -63.36 -32.75
N ASP A 136 -16.13 -64.42 -31.97
CA ASP A 136 -14.95 -64.69 -31.11
C ASP A 136 -13.59 -64.96 -31.81
N LYS A 137 -12.47 -64.72 -31.09
CA LYS A 137 -11.50 -65.77 -30.66
C LYS A 137 -10.35 -65.29 -29.73
N LYS A 138 -9.72 -66.27 -29.06
CA LYS A 138 -8.56 -66.28 -28.12
C LYS A 138 -7.62 -67.44 -28.59
N PRO A 139 -6.44 -67.79 -28.00
CA PRO A 139 -5.51 -67.12 -27.06
C PRO A 139 -3.98 -67.23 -27.42
N ALA A 140 -3.11 -66.67 -26.54
CA ALA A 140 -1.80 -67.19 -26.07
C ALA A 140 -0.43 -66.98 -26.81
N ASN A 141 0.58 -66.74 -25.95
CA ASN A 141 2.07 -66.69 -26.10
C ASN A 141 2.71 -68.12 -26.24
N PRO A 142 4.07 -68.38 -26.17
CA PRO A 142 5.29 -67.52 -26.09
C PRO A 142 6.55 -67.96 -26.94
N ALA A 143 7.65 -67.19 -26.82
CA ALA A 143 9.08 -67.59 -26.64
C ALA A 143 10.02 -68.17 -27.76
N LEU A 144 11.17 -67.47 -27.89
CA LEU A 144 12.61 -67.87 -28.01
C LEU A 144 13.23 -68.66 -29.20
N ALA A 145 14.27 -68.00 -29.77
CA ALA A 145 15.67 -68.46 -30.02
C ALA A 145 16.04 -69.45 -31.15
N LEU A 146 16.97 -69.02 -32.03
CA LEU A 146 18.36 -69.55 -32.19
C LEU A 146 19.12 -68.83 -33.35
N ASP A 147 20.44 -68.62 -33.18
CA ASP A 147 21.37 -68.02 -34.18
C ASP A 147 22.07 -69.10 -35.06
N PRO A 148 22.87 -68.73 -36.10
CA PRO A 148 24.31 -68.49 -35.85
C PRO A 148 25.00 -67.39 -36.71
N LEU A 149 26.17 -66.94 -36.24
CA LEU A 149 27.17 -66.07 -36.90
C LEU A 149 28.36 -66.93 -37.45
N PRO A 150 29.22 -66.45 -38.39
CA PRO A 150 30.31 -65.49 -38.12
C PRO A 150 30.55 -64.50 -39.30
N SER A 151 31.50 -63.57 -39.36
CA SER A 151 32.58 -63.04 -38.47
C SER A 151 32.69 -61.50 -38.75
N GLU A 152 33.54 -60.61 -38.23
CA GLU A 152 34.66 -60.52 -37.23
C GLU A 152 34.91 -59.00 -36.99
N SER A 153 35.82 -58.49 -36.14
CA SER A 153 36.73 -59.03 -35.11
C SER A 153 36.78 -58.05 -33.92
N ALA A 154 37.28 -58.49 -32.76
CA ALA A 154 37.43 -57.67 -31.53
C ALA A 154 38.90 -57.67 -31.05
N PRO A 155 39.30 -56.94 -29.99
CA PRO A 155 38.87 -57.24 -28.60
C PRO A 155 38.59 -56.00 -27.72
N ALA A 156 38.19 -56.24 -26.47
CA ALA A 156 37.97 -55.22 -25.44
C ALA A 156 38.57 -55.64 -24.08
N SER A 157 38.79 -54.67 -23.19
CA SER A 157 39.02 -54.89 -21.75
C SER A 157 38.53 -53.67 -20.94
N ASN A 158 38.35 -53.84 -19.63
CA ASN A 158 37.50 -52.99 -18.77
C ASN A 158 38.30 -52.11 -17.77
N PRO A 159 37.66 -51.13 -17.09
CA PRO A 159 38.34 -49.95 -16.51
C PRO A 159 38.80 -50.16 -15.05
N PRO A 160 39.65 -49.26 -14.47
CA PRO A 160 39.13 -48.02 -13.87
C PRO A 160 40.04 -46.76 -13.98
N SER A 161 39.47 -45.61 -13.55
CA SER A 161 40.15 -44.40 -13.01
C SER A 161 40.34 -43.14 -13.89
N THR A 162 39.93 -42.01 -13.30
CA THR A 162 40.35 -40.59 -13.56
C THR A 162 39.87 -39.85 -14.82
N GLU A 163 39.48 -38.59 -14.62
CA GLU A 163 39.17 -37.58 -15.65
C GLU A 163 40.44 -37.06 -16.36
N PRO A 164 40.30 -36.34 -17.49
CA PRO A 164 40.52 -34.89 -17.40
C PRO A 164 39.54 -34.01 -18.20
N LEU A 165 39.52 -32.72 -17.81
CA LEU A 165 38.67 -31.62 -18.33
C LEU A 165 38.69 -31.43 -19.86
N ALA A 166 37.54 -31.02 -20.39
CA ALA A 166 37.43 -30.43 -21.72
C ALA A 166 37.94 -28.96 -21.76
N ALA A 167 38.47 -28.54 -22.91
CA ALA A 167 39.07 -27.21 -23.09
C ALA A 167 38.04 -26.08 -23.33
N PRO A 168 38.33 -24.83 -22.91
CA PRO A 168 37.43 -23.69 -23.09
C PRO A 168 37.39 -23.15 -24.53
N ALA A 169 36.27 -22.55 -24.92
CA ALA A 169 36.09 -21.92 -26.22
C ALA A 169 36.96 -20.66 -26.39
N ALA A 170 37.59 -20.50 -27.56
CA ALA A 170 38.49 -19.38 -27.85
C ALA A 170 37.71 -18.13 -28.30
N PHE A 171 37.88 -17.02 -27.58
CA PHE A 171 37.29 -15.73 -27.92
C PHE A 171 38.24 -14.89 -28.80
N THR A 172 37.71 -14.27 -29.85
CA THR A 172 38.50 -13.51 -30.84
C THR A 172 38.61 -12.01 -30.58
N GLU A 173 37.70 -11.43 -29.79
CA GLU A 173 37.64 -9.99 -29.51
C GLU A 173 37.20 -9.69 -28.06
N CYS A 174 37.74 -8.63 -27.44
CA CYS A 174 37.45 -8.25 -26.07
C CYS A 174 36.27 -7.25 -25.95
N PRO A 175 35.19 -7.58 -25.21
CA PRO A 175 33.96 -6.76 -25.16
C PRO A 175 34.06 -5.45 -24.36
N LYS A 176 35.23 -5.11 -23.78
CA LYS A 176 35.45 -3.84 -23.06
C LYS A 176 36.35 -2.83 -23.82
N CYS A 177 37.22 -3.32 -24.71
CA CYS A 177 38.22 -2.47 -25.38
C CYS A 177 38.42 -2.79 -26.87
N HIS A 178 37.64 -3.72 -27.43
CA HIS A 178 37.72 -4.15 -28.83
C HIS A 178 39.09 -4.66 -29.28
N TYR A 179 39.94 -5.06 -28.32
CA TYR A 179 41.20 -5.73 -28.62
C TYR A 179 40.92 -7.07 -29.28
N ARG A 180 41.45 -7.23 -30.49
CA ARG A 180 41.29 -8.41 -31.34
C ARG A 180 42.65 -9.10 -31.49
N ALA A 181 42.72 -10.38 -31.18
CA ALA A 181 43.98 -11.14 -31.21
C ALA A 181 44.54 -11.16 -32.64
N ARG A 182 45.83 -10.82 -32.81
CA ARG A 182 46.45 -10.70 -34.15
C ARG A 182 47.08 -12.00 -34.66
N SER A 183 47.32 -12.97 -33.78
CA SER A 183 47.69 -14.34 -34.13
C SER A 183 47.39 -15.29 -32.97
N SER A 184 47.51 -16.60 -33.20
CA SER A 184 47.32 -17.67 -32.21
C SER A 184 48.38 -17.74 -31.09
N ARG A 185 49.06 -16.62 -30.77
CA ARG A 185 50.10 -16.54 -29.71
C ARG A 185 49.80 -15.53 -28.59
N ASP A 186 48.64 -14.87 -28.60
CA ASP A 186 48.14 -14.13 -27.44
C ASP A 186 47.63 -15.09 -26.35
N GLY A 187 48.54 -15.80 -25.67
CA GLY A 187 48.22 -16.90 -24.74
C GLY A 187 47.28 -16.52 -23.59
N LEU A 188 47.29 -15.24 -23.18
CA LEU A 188 46.33 -14.70 -22.21
C LEU A 188 44.87 -14.78 -22.70
N MET A 189 44.60 -14.56 -23.99
CA MET A 189 43.24 -14.67 -24.56
C MET A 189 42.71 -16.11 -24.50
N VAL A 190 43.60 -17.10 -24.69
CA VAL A 190 43.27 -18.54 -24.52
C VAL A 190 42.96 -18.87 -23.05
N GLN A 191 43.60 -18.17 -22.12
CA GLN A 191 43.31 -18.22 -20.68
C GLN A 191 42.09 -17.34 -20.28
N GLY A 192 41.36 -16.77 -21.24
CA GLY A 192 40.18 -15.94 -21.00
C GLY A 192 40.48 -14.53 -20.45
N VAL A 193 41.71 -14.03 -20.59
CA VAL A 193 42.15 -12.71 -20.09
C VAL A 193 42.58 -11.82 -21.26
N CYS A 194 42.02 -10.61 -21.36
CA CYS A 194 42.43 -9.66 -22.40
C CYS A 194 43.80 -9.02 -22.05
N PRO A 195 44.86 -9.18 -22.87
CA PRO A 195 46.18 -8.64 -22.56
C PRO A 195 46.22 -7.10 -22.57
N ALA A 196 45.38 -6.45 -23.39
CA ALA A 196 45.36 -4.99 -23.52
C ALA A 196 44.66 -4.23 -22.36
N CYS A 197 43.88 -4.92 -21.51
CA CYS A 197 43.14 -4.25 -20.43
C CYS A 197 42.92 -5.10 -19.16
N GLY A 198 43.56 -6.26 -19.04
CA GLY A 198 43.46 -7.16 -17.88
C GLY A 198 42.09 -7.81 -17.68
N LEU A 199 41.19 -7.73 -18.66
CA LEU A 199 39.80 -8.18 -18.50
C LEU A 199 39.70 -9.71 -18.51
N ILE A 200 39.30 -10.30 -17.39
CA ILE A 200 38.81 -11.68 -17.34
C ILE A 200 37.43 -11.72 -18.01
N ILE A 201 37.37 -12.28 -19.23
CA ILE A 201 36.21 -12.17 -20.13
C ILE A 201 34.98 -12.85 -19.54
N ALA A 202 35.12 -14.07 -18.97
CA ALA A 202 34.03 -14.78 -18.30
C ALA A 202 33.37 -13.93 -17.20
N LYS A 203 34.16 -13.45 -16.22
CA LYS A 203 33.66 -12.61 -15.12
C LYS A 203 33.04 -11.29 -15.58
N TYR A 204 33.43 -10.77 -16.74
CA TYR A 204 32.82 -9.57 -17.31
C TYR A 204 31.46 -9.87 -17.94
N LEU A 205 31.34 -10.98 -18.68
CA LEU A 205 30.09 -11.42 -19.30
C LEU A 205 29.06 -11.86 -18.24
N GLU A 206 29.49 -12.58 -17.20
CA GLU A 206 28.68 -12.89 -16.01
C GLU A 206 28.10 -11.61 -15.40
N ARG A 207 28.96 -10.63 -15.11
CA ARG A 207 28.54 -9.36 -14.50
C ARG A 207 27.69 -8.48 -15.42
N GLN A 208 27.88 -8.54 -16.75
CA GLN A 208 26.97 -7.90 -17.70
C GLN A 208 25.61 -8.62 -17.76
N ALA A 209 25.57 -9.96 -17.67
CA ALA A 209 24.33 -10.72 -17.61
C ALA A 209 23.54 -10.45 -16.31
N GLU A 210 24.22 -10.24 -15.18
CA GLU A 210 23.62 -9.75 -13.93
C GLU A 210 23.03 -8.35 -14.09
N LEU A 211 23.80 -7.40 -14.65
CA LEU A 211 23.38 -6.00 -14.84
C LEU A 211 22.22 -5.85 -15.84
N ASN A 212 22.20 -6.68 -16.88
CA ASN A 212 21.15 -6.68 -17.91
C ASN A 212 19.94 -7.56 -17.53
N ARG A 213 19.95 -8.23 -16.38
CA ARG A 213 18.82 -9.05 -15.92
C ARG A 213 17.63 -8.14 -15.56
N PRO A 214 16.46 -8.28 -16.20
CA PRO A 214 15.29 -7.47 -15.86
C PRO A 214 14.87 -7.74 -14.41
N LYS A 215 14.62 -6.66 -13.65
CA LYS A 215 14.20 -6.70 -12.24
C LYS A 215 12.82 -7.33 -12.09
N THR A 216 12.82 -8.66 -12.04
CA THR A 216 11.66 -9.51 -11.83
C THR A 216 11.52 -9.74 -10.33
N HIS A 217 10.43 -9.24 -9.73
CA HIS A 217 10.07 -9.61 -8.36
C HIS A 217 9.64 -11.09 -8.36
N ARG A 218 10.59 -11.97 -8.03
CA ARG A 218 10.45 -13.42 -7.86
C ARG A 218 11.43 -13.87 -6.79
N VAL A 219 10.97 -14.71 -5.85
CA VAL A 219 11.74 -15.46 -4.83
C VAL A 219 13.16 -14.94 -4.61
N ALA A 220 13.27 -13.74 -4.02
CA ALA A 220 14.58 -13.22 -3.65
C ALA A 220 15.13 -14.07 -2.48
N ALA A 221 16.34 -14.61 -2.65
CA ALA A 221 17.11 -15.02 -1.48
C ALA A 221 17.27 -13.80 -0.56
N ALA A 222 17.12 -14.00 0.75
CA ALA A 222 17.39 -12.94 1.73
C ALA A 222 18.79 -12.33 1.49
N PRO A 223 18.99 -11.02 1.74
CA PRO A 223 20.25 -10.35 1.46
C PRO A 223 21.41 -11.14 2.07
N VAL A 224 22.36 -11.57 1.23
CA VAL A 224 23.39 -12.53 1.60
C VAL A 224 24.34 -11.89 2.62
N VAL A 225 24.03 -12.08 3.91
CA VAL A 225 24.92 -11.67 5.00
C VAL A 225 26.11 -12.63 5.01
N PRO A 226 27.35 -12.16 4.76
CA PRO A 226 28.50 -13.04 4.66
C PRO A 226 28.69 -13.92 5.90
N GLY A 227 29.10 -15.18 5.70
CA GLY A 227 29.40 -16.13 6.78
C GLY A 227 28.23 -17.00 7.27
N ALA A 228 27.02 -16.92 6.70
CA ALA A 228 25.91 -17.81 7.05
C ALA A 228 25.95 -19.16 6.30
N GLN A 229 26.94 -20.02 6.61
CA GLN A 229 26.90 -21.44 6.23
C GLN A 229 26.20 -22.24 7.34
N GLY A 230 25.01 -22.78 7.06
CA GLY A 230 24.25 -23.55 8.07
C GLY A 230 22.73 -23.62 7.92
N ALA A 231 22.14 -22.92 6.93
CA ALA A 231 20.77 -23.13 6.51
C ALA A 231 20.65 -22.78 5.02
N GLU A 232 20.07 -23.67 4.21
CA GLU A 232 19.61 -23.26 2.87
C GLU A 232 18.46 -22.25 3.01
N PRO A 233 18.36 -21.24 2.13
CA PRO A 233 17.20 -20.37 2.12
C PRO A 233 15.96 -21.22 1.84
N ASN A 234 14.93 -21.10 2.67
CA ASN A 234 13.67 -21.82 2.43
C ASN A 234 13.04 -21.28 1.13
N GLN A 235 13.24 -22.02 0.03
CA GLN A 235 12.81 -21.67 -1.32
C GLN A 235 11.28 -21.47 -1.44
N ASN A 236 10.54 -21.88 -0.42
CA ASN A 236 9.08 -21.78 -0.33
C ASN A 236 8.61 -20.56 0.51
N ALA A 237 9.47 -19.62 0.89
CA ALA A 237 9.06 -18.41 1.64
C ALA A 237 8.69 -17.24 0.72
N LEU A 238 7.50 -16.68 0.90
CA LEU A 238 7.11 -15.37 0.38
C LEU A 238 7.53 -14.29 1.39
N TYR A 239 8.40 -13.38 0.96
CA TYR A 239 8.78 -12.18 1.71
C TYR A 239 8.10 -10.95 1.09
N PHE A 240 7.53 -10.08 1.92
CA PHE A 240 6.88 -8.85 1.45
C PHE A 240 7.80 -7.66 1.69
N ASP A 241 7.93 -6.77 0.69
CA ASP A 241 8.60 -5.48 0.87
C ASP A 241 7.88 -4.67 1.96
N GLU A 242 8.58 -4.38 3.05
CA GLU A 242 8.06 -3.51 4.11
C GLU A 242 7.66 -2.14 3.56
N LEU A 243 6.51 -1.61 3.98
CA LEU A 243 6.15 -0.24 3.63
C LEU A 243 7.19 0.75 4.22
N PRO A 244 7.49 1.86 3.52
CA PRO A 244 8.42 2.87 4.01
C PRO A 244 7.94 3.44 5.35
N PRO A 245 8.87 3.76 6.28
CA PRO A 245 8.52 4.31 7.58
C PRO A 245 7.79 5.66 7.42
N GLY A 246 6.54 5.71 7.86
CA GLY A 246 5.66 6.86 7.66
C GLY A 246 4.19 6.52 7.93
N PRO A 247 3.26 7.48 7.72
CA PRO A 247 1.85 7.30 8.04
C PRO A 247 1.20 6.14 7.27
N LEU A 248 1.65 5.87 6.04
CA LEU A 248 1.11 4.81 5.19
C LEU A 248 1.20 3.42 5.86
N LYS A 249 2.31 3.13 6.55
CA LYS A 249 2.54 1.86 7.27
C LYS A 249 1.63 1.72 8.50
N LEU A 250 1.31 2.85 9.15
CA LEU A 250 0.42 2.91 10.30
C LEU A 250 -1.04 2.72 9.89
N ILE A 251 -1.50 3.43 8.85
CA ILE A 251 -2.91 3.36 8.38
C ILE A 251 -3.22 2.04 7.65
N ALA A 252 -2.21 1.40 7.06
CA ALA A 252 -2.31 0.04 6.52
C ALA A 252 -2.25 -1.05 7.62
N LEU A 253 -2.05 -0.68 8.89
CA LEU A 253 -1.93 -1.57 10.05
C LEU A 253 -0.86 -2.67 9.89
N GLU A 254 0.20 -2.43 9.11
CA GLU A 254 1.17 -3.48 8.72
C GLU A 254 1.88 -4.13 9.91
N PHE A 255 2.01 -3.43 11.04
CA PHE A 255 2.56 -3.97 12.29
C PHE A 255 1.73 -5.13 12.90
N ASN A 256 0.50 -5.38 12.42
CA ASN A 256 -0.29 -6.57 12.77
C ASN A 256 -0.04 -7.77 11.82
N LEU A 257 0.61 -7.56 10.68
CA LEU A 257 0.80 -8.55 9.63
C LEU A 257 2.12 -9.32 9.83
N PRO A 258 2.19 -10.61 9.42
CA PRO A 258 3.46 -11.32 9.37
C PRO A 258 4.39 -10.73 8.29
N PRO A 259 5.73 -10.69 8.53
CA PRO A 259 6.70 -10.21 7.54
C PRO A 259 6.86 -11.19 6.36
N ASP A 260 6.66 -12.50 6.61
CA ASP A 260 6.81 -13.59 5.65
C ASP A 260 5.64 -14.60 5.72
N ILE A 261 5.51 -15.40 4.65
CA ILE A 261 4.55 -16.52 4.56
C ILE A 261 5.28 -17.76 3.99
N THR A 262 5.45 -18.79 4.81
CA THR A 262 6.21 -20.01 4.51
C THR A 262 5.35 -21.13 3.91
N LEU A 263 5.37 -21.25 2.59
CA LEU A 263 4.57 -22.21 1.80
C LEU A 263 4.98 -23.67 2.08
N PRO A 264 4.03 -24.62 1.99
CA PRO A 264 4.33 -26.04 2.14
C PRO A 264 5.03 -26.62 0.90
N ALA A 265 6.05 -27.45 1.09
CA ALA A 265 6.89 -28.04 0.03
C ALA A 265 6.18 -29.01 -0.95
N GLN A 266 4.85 -29.12 -0.91
CA GLN A 266 4.01 -29.96 -1.77
C GLN A 266 2.68 -29.25 -2.06
N LEU A 267 2.73 -28.16 -2.86
CA LEU A 267 1.59 -27.23 -3.02
C LEU A 267 0.30 -27.91 -3.50
N LYS A 268 0.35 -28.86 -4.44
CA LYS A 268 -0.84 -29.64 -4.86
C LYS A 268 -1.53 -30.35 -3.69
N ARG A 269 -0.76 -30.89 -2.74
CA ARG A 269 -1.25 -31.66 -1.58
C ARG A 269 -1.62 -30.77 -0.37
N ALA A 270 -1.32 -29.47 -0.42
CA ALA A 270 -1.69 -28.54 0.64
C ALA A 270 -3.22 -28.54 0.88
N PRO A 271 -3.70 -28.42 2.12
CA PRO A 271 -5.13 -28.36 2.40
C PRO A 271 -5.75 -27.07 1.84
N THR A 272 -7.01 -27.16 1.38
CA THR A 272 -7.80 -25.95 1.08
C THR A 272 -7.98 -25.11 2.34
N ALA A 273 -7.82 -23.79 2.22
CA ALA A 273 -8.18 -22.87 3.28
C ALA A 273 -9.64 -23.08 3.74
N SER A 274 -9.78 -23.35 5.03
CA SER A 274 -11.04 -23.65 5.70
C SER A 274 -11.99 -22.46 5.66
N LEU A 275 -13.31 -22.74 5.65
CA LEU A 275 -14.35 -21.70 5.55
C LEU A 275 -14.18 -20.61 6.63
N LYS A 276 -13.85 -21.01 7.86
CA LYS A 276 -13.56 -20.11 8.99
C LYS A 276 -12.35 -19.20 8.72
N ARG A 277 -11.24 -19.75 8.20
CA ARG A 277 -10.02 -18.99 7.90
C ARG A 277 -10.25 -18.00 6.75
N ARG A 278 -11.00 -18.41 5.71
CA ARG A 278 -11.43 -17.54 4.59
C ARG A 278 -12.37 -16.42 5.03
N PHE A 279 -13.37 -16.74 5.86
CA PHE A 279 -14.31 -15.75 6.41
C PHE A 279 -13.58 -14.69 7.24
N LEU A 280 -12.72 -15.11 8.18
CA LEU A 280 -11.94 -14.18 9.00
C LEU A 280 -10.96 -13.34 8.17
N ALA A 281 -10.43 -13.85 7.05
CA ALA A 281 -9.62 -13.08 6.11
C ALA A 281 -10.44 -12.02 5.34
N ALA A 282 -11.67 -12.34 4.93
CA ALA A 282 -12.56 -11.36 4.31
C ALA A 282 -12.95 -10.24 5.29
N VAL A 283 -13.39 -10.62 6.50
CA VAL A 283 -13.73 -9.71 7.61
C VAL A 283 -12.56 -8.77 7.94
N ALA A 284 -11.36 -9.32 8.17
CA ALA A 284 -10.17 -8.53 8.45
C ALA A 284 -9.81 -7.55 7.32
N THR A 285 -9.98 -7.96 6.06
CA THR A 285 -9.74 -7.10 4.88
C THR A 285 -10.74 -5.94 4.83
N TYR A 286 -12.04 -6.22 4.99
CA TYR A 286 -13.05 -5.16 4.94
C TYR A 286 -12.93 -4.18 6.10
N PHE A 287 -12.54 -4.65 7.29
CA PHE A 287 -12.30 -3.76 8.44
C PHE A 287 -10.98 -2.99 8.34
N SER A 288 -9.90 -3.54 7.75
CA SER A 288 -8.68 -2.75 7.49
C SER A 288 -8.91 -1.66 6.44
N ILE A 289 -9.71 -1.95 5.40
CA ILE A 289 -10.11 -0.95 4.42
C ILE A 289 -11.00 0.10 5.07
N GLY A 290 -12.02 -0.31 5.84
CA GLY A 290 -12.89 0.60 6.61
C GLY A 290 -12.13 1.52 7.57
N PHE A 291 -11.11 1.00 8.25
CA PHE A 291 -10.20 1.79 9.08
C PHE A 291 -9.42 2.82 8.27
N LEU A 292 -8.84 2.42 7.13
CA LEU A 292 -8.12 3.32 6.23
C LEU A 292 -9.05 4.41 5.66
N MET A 293 -10.32 4.08 5.33
CA MET A 293 -11.34 5.06 4.98
C MET A 293 -11.55 6.09 6.11
N ALA A 294 -11.75 5.60 7.33
CA ALA A 294 -12.02 6.44 8.49
C ALA A 294 -10.86 7.39 8.78
N VAL A 295 -9.60 6.92 8.72
CA VAL A 295 -8.42 7.79 8.91
C VAL A 295 -8.37 8.90 7.86
N LEU A 296 -8.54 8.58 6.57
CA LEU A 296 -8.46 9.58 5.50
C LEU A 296 -9.57 10.62 5.63
N ILE A 297 -10.82 10.19 5.84
CA ILE A 297 -11.98 11.09 6.01
C ILE A 297 -11.78 11.96 7.25
N LEU A 298 -11.32 11.40 8.37
CA LEU A 298 -11.11 12.12 9.63
C LEU A 298 -10.03 13.20 9.52
N LEU A 299 -8.88 12.87 8.91
CA LEU A 299 -7.82 13.85 8.63
C LEU A 299 -8.31 14.94 7.67
N GLY A 300 -9.12 14.57 6.68
CA GLY A 300 -9.80 15.51 5.78
C GLY A 300 -10.73 16.48 6.51
N MET A 301 -11.57 16.00 7.42
CA MET A 301 -12.47 16.83 8.22
C MET A 301 -11.70 17.76 9.17
N ILE A 302 -10.63 17.29 9.80
CA ILE A 302 -9.76 18.12 10.65
C ILE A 302 -9.09 19.22 9.82
N LEU A 303 -8.58 18.90 8.63
CA LEU A 303 -7.99 19.90 7.72
C LEU A 303 -9.02 20.89 7.19
N LEU A 304 -10.24 20.43 6.86
CA LEU A 304 -11.33 21.28 6.40
C LEU A 304 -11.78 22.26 7.49
N LEU A 305 -11.92 21.80 8.73
CA LEU A 305 -12.23 22.65 9.89
C LEU A 305 -11.09 23.63 10.21
N LEU A 306 -9.83 23.23 10.05
CA LEU A 306 -8.68 24.13 10.22
C LEU A 306 -8.69 25.24 9.16
N MET A 307 -8.96 24.88 7.89
CA MET A 307 -9.10 25.85 6.80
C MET A 307 -10.32 26.76 6.96
N LEU A 308 -11.42 26.25 7.53
CA LEU A 308 -12.60 27.06 7.86
C LEU A 308 -12.30 28.07 8.96
N ASN A 309 -11.65 27.66 10.05
CA ASN A 309 -11.18 28.57 11.10
C ASN A 309 -10.24 29.65 10.53
N LEU A 310 -9.31 29.28 9.66
CA LEU A 310 -8.37 30.20 9.02
C LEU A 310 -9.09 31.21 8.09
N ALA A 311 -10.07 30.75 7.30
CA ALA A 311 -10.85 31.60 6.42
C ALA A 311 -11.78 32.56 7.20
N LEU A 312 -12.41 32.09 8.28
CA LEU A 312 -13.23 32.92 9.17
C LEU A 312 -12.40 33.99 9.90
N GLY A 313 -11.13 33.70 10.24
CA GLY A 313 -10.20 34.70 10.80
C GLY A 313 -9.88 35.87 9.87
N MET A 314 -10.14 35.71 8.56
CA MET A 314 -9.96 36.71 7.50
C MET A 314 -11.28 37.34 7.01
N ALA A 315 -12.41 37.08 7.68
CA ALA A 315 -13.72 37.58 7.26
C ALA A 315 -14.12 38.86 8.03
N ASP A 316 -14.17 39.99 7.33
CA ASP A 316 -14.50 41.30 7.91
C ASP A 316 -15.99 41.44 8.31
N ASN A 317 -16.88 40.73 7.63
CA ASN A 317 -18.34 40.94 7.71
C ASN A 317 -19.14 39.62 7.74
N LEU A 318 -20.32 39.66 8.37
CA LEU A 318 -21.24 38.51 8.46
C LEU A 318 -21.65 37.93 7.09
N ASN A 319 -21.74 38.75 6.05
CA ASN A 319 -22.03 38.31 4.68
C ASN A 319 -20.91 37.45 4.08
N ASP A 320 -19.66 37.76 4.42
CA ASP A 320 -18.50 37.00 3.95
C ASP A 320 -18.29 35.74 4.81
N VAL A 321 -18.62 35.79 6.11
CA VAL A 321 -18.79 34.59 6.96
C VAL A 321 -19.81 33.62 6.37
N MET A 322 -21.03 34.08 6.05
CA MET A 322 -22.08 33.23 5.47
C MET A 322 -21.66 32.64 4.11
N ARG A 323 -21.02 33.43 3.24
CA ARG A 323 -20.47 32.92 1.97
C ARG A 323 -19.39 31.87 2.20
N THR A 324 -18.53 32.07 3.20
CA THR A 324 -17.43 31.16 3.54
C THR A 324 -17.98 29.83 4.05
N VAL A 325 -18.87 29.86 5.04
CA VAL A 325 -19.50 28.64 5.59
C VAL A 325 -20.19 27.84 4.49
N LYS A 326 -20.99 28.49 3.63
CA LYS A 326 -21.66 27.79 2.51
C LYS A 326 -20.67 27.14 1.54
N ASN A 327 -19.63 27.86 1.11
CA ASN A 327 -18.63 27.29 0.21
C ASN A 327 -17.98 26.03 0.82
N PHE A 328 -17.72 26.03 2.13
CA PHE A 328 -17.14 24.88 2.83
C PHE A 328 -18.13 23.70 2.97
N GLU A 329 -19.43 23.96 3.11
CA GLU A 329 -20.50 22.95 3.07
C GLU A 329 -20.58 22.27 1.70
N ASP A 330 -20.57 23.05 0.61
CA ASP A 330 -20.52 22.56 -0.78
C ASP A 330 -19.25 21.71 -1.03
N TYR A 331 -18.12 22.05 -0.40
CA TYR A 331 -16.87 21.27 -0.50
C TYR A 331 -16.81 20.03 0.40
N GLU A 332 -17.53 19.95 1.53
CA GLU A 332 -17.45 18.82 2.46
C GLU A 332 -17.82 17.50 1.76
N ILE A 333 -18.94 17.49 1.03
CA ILE A 333 -19.45 16.33 0.31
C ILE A 333 -18.43 15.87 -0.75
N MET A 334 -17.89 16.81 -1.53
CA MET A 334 -16.87 16.53 -2.56
C MET A 334 -15.60 15.95 -1.95
N ILE A 335 -15.08 16.54 -0.87
CA ILE A 335 -13.88 16.07 -0.17
C ILE A 335 -14.10 14.66 0.41
N ARG A 336 -15.26 14.39 1.02
CA ARG A 336 -15.61 13.07 1.54
C ARG A 336 -15.69 12.01 0.43
N ILE A 337 -16.24 12.33 -0.73
CA ILE A 337 -16.27 11.43 -1.90
C ILE A 337 -14.85 11.17 -2.42
N ILE A 338 -14.02 12.20 -2.58
CA ILE A 338 -12.63 12.06 -3.07
C ILE A 338 -11.79 11.19 -2.12
N LEU A 339 -11.87 11.43 -0.80
CA LEU A 339 -11.17 10.63 0.21
C LEU A 339 -11.71 9.20 0.28
N TRP A 340 -12.99 8.99 0.01
CA TRP A 340 -13.59 7.65 -0.07
C TRP A 340 -13.13 6.87 -1.31
N LEU A 341 -12.99 7.51 -2.46
CA LEU A 341 -12.39 6.87 -3.65
C LEU A 341 -10.90 6.59 -3.45
N LEU A 342 -10.16 7.52 -2.83
CA LEU A 342 -8.74 7.38 -2.51
C LEU A 342 -8.48 6.18 -1.59
N GLY A 343 -9.21 6.05 -0.48
CA GLY A 343 -9.01 4.94 0.45
C GLY A 343 -9.37 3.57 -0.13
N LEU A 344 -10.39 3.49 -1.01
CA LEU A 344 -10.69 2.26 -1.75
C LEU A 344 -9.56 1.89 -2.71
N TRP A 345 -8.99 2.87 -3.42
CA TRP A 345 -7.83 2.66 -4.28
C TRP A 345 -6.60 2.21 -3.47
N LEU A 346 -6.33 2.81 -2.30
CA LEU A 346 -5.28 2.34 -1.41
C LEU A 346 -5.53 0.88 -0.95
N GLY A 347 -6.73 0.59 -0.47
CA GLY A 347 -7.11 -0.67 0.15
C GLY A 347 -7.19 -1.87 -0.80
N PHE A 348 -7.71 -1.66 -2.01
CA PHE A 348 -7.86 -2.73 -3.02
C PHE A 348 -6.72 -2.79 -4.04
N ILE A 349 -6.14 -1.65 -4.44
CA ILE A 349 -5.17 -1.60 -5.56
C ILE A 349 -3.75 -1.45 -5.01
N TYR A 350 -3.45 -0.36 -4.30
CA TYR A 350 -2.07 -0.05 -3.90
C TYR A 350 -1.48 -1.08 -2.92
N LEU A 351 -2.18 -1.38 -1.82
CA LEU A 351 -1.66 -2.27 -0.79
C LEU A 351 -1.51 -3.72 -1.28
N PRO A 352 -2.48 -4.33 -1.99
CA PRO A 352 -2.27 -5.65 -2.59
C PRO A 352 -1.18 -5.66 -3.67
N MET A 353 -0.99 -4.58 -4.44
CA MET A 353 0.14 -4.47 -5.38
C MET A 353 1.51 -4.39 -4.68
N LYS A 354 1.54 -4.01 -3.39
CA LYS A 354 2.73 -4.09 -2.53
C LYS A 354 2.89 -5.41 -1.77
N TRP A 355 1.88 -6.26 -1.76
CA TRP A 355 1.87 -7.53 -1.02
C TRP A 355 1.59 -8.73 -1.95
N ASP A 356 2.17 -8.73 -3.16
CA ASP A 356 2.07 -9.81 -4.17
C ASP A 356 0.63 -10.29 -4.49
N GLY A 357 -0.35 -9.38 -4.39
CA GLY A 357 -1.76 -9.68 -4.62
C GLY A 357 -2.47 -10.37 -3.46
N LEU A 358 -1.90 -10.37 -2.26
CA LEU A 358 -2.59 -10.75 -1.03
C LEU A 358 -3.31 -9.52 -0.46
N THR A 359 -4.56 -9.70 -0.03
CA THR A 359 -5.24 -8.68 0.78
C THR A 359 -4.72 -8.70 2.22
N TYR A 360 -4.95 -7.61 2.97
CA TYR A 360 -4.60 -7.51 4.39
C TYR A 360 -4.98 -8.76 5.20
N GLY A 361 -6.23 -9.22 5.08
CA GLY A 361 -6.71 -10.40 5.79
C GLY A 361 -6.17 -11.73 5.26
N GLN A 362 -5.82 -11.84 3.98
CA GLN A 362 -5.12 -13.02 3.44
C GLN A 362 -3.71 -13.13 4.04
N ARG A 363 -2.97 -12.01 4.11
CA ARG A 363 -1.65 -11.95 4.77
C ARG A 363 -1.76 -12.22 6.28
N LEU A 364 -2.70 -11.58 6.97
CA LEU A 364 -2.96 -11.77 8.41
C LEU A 364 -3.32 -13.23 8.78
N MET A 365 -4.20 -13.86 7.99
CA MET A 365 -4.61 -15.26 8.20
C MET A 365 -3.67 -16.28 7.56
N ARG A 366 -2.55 -15.84 6.97
CA ARG A 366 -1.60 -16.65 6.19
C ARG A 366 -2.31 -17.62 5.23
N ILE A 367 -3.10 -17.07 4.31
CA ILE A 367 -3.72 -17.79 3.19
C ILE A 367 -3.00 -17.36 1.91
N ALA A 368 -2.46 -18.32 1.15
CA ALA A 368 -1.88 -18.05 -0.16
C ALA A 368 -2.81 -18.52 -1.29
N PRO A 369 -2.91 -17.77 -2.40
CA PRO A 369 -3.50 -18.23 -3.65
C PRO A 369 -2.47 -19.08 -4.44
N VAL A 370 -2.91 -20.20 -5.01
CA VAL A 370 -2.07 -21.09 -5.85
C VAL A 370 -2.84 -21.48 -7.10
N SER A 371 -2.14 -21.78 -8.20
CA SER A 371 -2.74 -22.31 -9.42
C SER A 371 -3.49 -23.61 -9.16
N LYS A 372 -4.57 -23.86 -9.90
CA LYS A 372 -5.18 -25.18 -9.96
C LYS A 372 -4.39 -26.16 -10.84
N ASN A 373 -3.61 -25.66 -11.80
CA ASN A 373 -3.09 -26.46 -12.92
C ASN A 373 -1.57 -26.69 -12.85
N ASN A 374 -0.78 -25.71 -12.39
CA ASN A 374 0.67 -25.83 -12.25
C ASN A 374 1.09 -26.12 -10.79
N ASP A 375 2.23 -26.78 -10.58
CA ASP A 375 2.83 -26.97 -9.24
C ASP A 375 3.42 -25.69 -8.63
N GLU A 376 3.65 -24.67 -9.46
CA GLU A 376 4.30 -23.42 -9.06
C GLU A 376 3.38 -22.53 -8.20
N VAL A 377 4.00 -21.82 -7.26
CA VAL A 377 3.48 -20.54 -6.77
C VAL A 377 3.28 -19.64 -7.98
N ILE A 378 2.07 -19.11 -8.18
CA ILE A 378 1.90 -18.09 -9.22
C ILE A 378 2.54 -16.80 -8.73
N PHE A 379 3.81 -16.58 -9.07
CA PHE A 379 4.35 -15.23 -9.20
C PHE A 379 3.63 -14.60 -10.40
N PRO A 380 2.69 -13.66 -10.20
CA PRO A 380 1.57 -13.59 -11.12
C PRO A 380 1.91 -12.93 -12.45
N ASP A 381 1.55 -13.62 -13.52
CA ASP A 381 1.29 -12.94 -14.79
C ASP A 381 0.17 -11.91 -14.57
N THR A 382 0.36 -10.67 -15.03
CA THR A 382 -0.34 -9.50 -14.46
C THR A 382 -1.86 -9.56 -14.64
N GLY A 383 -2.35 -10.24 -15.67
CA GLY A 383 -3.77 -10.52 -15.86
C GLY A 383 -4.40 -11.33 -14.73
N THR A 384 -3.67 -12.26 -14.10
CA THR A 384 -4.19 -13.07 -12.98
C THR A 384 -4.30 -12.29 -11.67
N LEU A 385 -3.39 -11.34 -11.44
CA LEU A 385 -3.54 -10.32 -10.39
C LEU A 385 -4.79 -9.47 -10.64
N PHE A 386 -4.96 -8.98 -11.86
CA PHE A 386 -6.09 -8.12 -12.23
C PHE A 386 -7.44 -8.84 -12.11
N GLN A 387 -7.52 -10.12 -12.49
CA GLN A 387 -8.71 -10.97 -12.29
C GLN A 387 -9.07 -11.15 -10.80
N ARG A 388 -8.06 -11.35 -9.93
CA ARG A 388 -8.28 -11.48 -8.47
C ARG A 388 -8.66 -10.14 -7.83
N LEU A 389 -8.05 -9.04 -8.28
CA LEU A 389 -8.43 -7.68 -7.92
C LEU A 389 -9.89 -7.37 -8.27
N ALA A 390 -10.28 -7.60 -9.54
CA ALA A 390 -11.64 -7.42 -10.00
C ALA A 390 -12.64 -8.27 -9.19
N GLY A 391 -12.31 -9.54 -8.93
CA GLY A 391 -13.14 -10.42 -8.11
C GLY A 391 -13.27 -9.99 -6.64
N ASN A 392 -12.25 -9.37 -6.06
CA ASN A 392 -12.32 -8.79 -4.72
C ASN A 392 -13.18 -7.51 -4.68
N ILE A 393 -13.07 -6.65 -5.72
CA ILE A 393 -13.90 -5.44 -5.86
C ILE A 393 -15.38 -5.82 -6.06
N ILE A 394 -15.68 -6.76 -6.95
CA ILE A 394 -17.04 -7.31 -7.13
C ILE A 394 -17.55 -7.92 -5.81
N ALA A 395 -16.69 -8.64 -5.08
CA ALA A 395 -17.09 -9.24 -3.81
C ALA A 395 -17.39 -8.21 -2.70
N PHE A 396 -16.79 -7.03 -2.76
CA PHE A 396 -17.08 -5.89 -1.87
C PHE A 396 -18.37 -5.15 -2.28
N LEU A 397 -18.52 -4.83 -3.57
CA LEU A 397 -19.69 -4.12 -4.09
C LEU A 397 -21.00 -4.92 -3.88
N ILE A 398 -20.93 -6.25 -3.93
CA ILE A 398 -22.08 -7.14 -3.76
C ILE A 398 -21.95 -8.01 -2.48
N TRP A 399 -21.36 -7.47 -1.42
CA TRP A 399 -21.00 -8.22 -0.20
C TRP A 399 -22.13 -9.04 0.45
N PRO A 400 -23.41 -8.64 0.47
CA PRO A 400 -24.46 -9.47 1.08
C PRO A 400 -24.68 -10.75 0.27
N VAL A 401 -24.67 -10.63 -1.07
CA VAL A 401 -24.85 -11.75 -1.99
C VAL A 401 -23.61 -12.64 -2.00
N THR A 402 -22.39 -12.08 -1.90
CA THR A 402 -21.17 -12.91 -1.87
C THR A 402 -21.03 -13.68 -0.56
N LEU A 403 -21.45 -13.11 0.57
CA LEU A 403 -21.50 -13.79 1.87
C LEU A 403 -22.55 -14.91 1.87
N LEU A 404 -23.76 -14.64 1.37
CA LEU A 404 -24.82 -15.65 1.17
C LEU A 404 -24.31 -16.79 0.26
N TRP A 405 -23.72 -16.44 -0.88
CA TRP A 405 -23.13 -17.37 -1.84
C TRP A 405 -22.02 -18.22 -1.22
N LEU A 406 -21.18 -17.67 -0.35
CA LEU A 406 -20.12 -18.43 0.33
C LEU A 406 -20.67 -19.48 1.31
N MET A 407 -21.88 -19.29 1.85
CA MET A 407 -22.55 -20.27 2.70
C MET A 407 -23.25 -21.39 1.92
N PHE A 408 -23.84 -21.08 0.75
CA PHE A 408 -24.57 -22.08 -0.06
C PHE A 408 -23.75 -22.72 -1.21
N SER A 409 -22.61 -22.14 -1.58
CA SER A 409 -21.77 -22.64 -2.68
C SER A 409 -21.01 -23.91 -2.30
N ARG A 410 -21.51 -25.08 -2.74
CA ARG A 410 -20.86 -26.42 -2.63
C ARG A 410 -19.36 -26.46 -2.99
N SER A 411 -18.83 -25.53 -3.79
CA SER A 411 -17.42 -25.49 -4.17
C SER A 411 -16.52 -24.65 -3.25
N GLY A 412 -17.09 -23.86 -2.32
CA GLY A 412 -16.37 -22.99 -1.38
C GLY A 412 -15.44 -21.91 -1.97
N ARG A 413 -15.34 -21.78 -3.31
CA ARG A 413 -14.47 -20.81 -4.00
C ARG A 413 -15.12 -19.41 -4.02
N SER A 414 -14.34 -18.39 -3.67
CA SER A 414 -14.75 -16.99 -3.79
C SER A 414 -14.84 -16.53 -5.26
N ILE A 415 -15.37 -15.33 -5.50
CA ILE A 415 -15.44 -14.76 -6.86
C ILE A 415 -14.03 -14.54 -7.44
N ALA A 416 -13.10 -14.00 -6.64
CA ALA A 416 -11.69 -13.85 -7.03
C ALA A 416 -11.02 -15.18 -7.40
N ASP A 417 -11.29 -16.26 -6.65
CA ASP A 417 -10.76 -17.60 -6.96
C ASP A 417 -11.34 -18.16 -8.27
N ARG A 418 -12.61 -17.86 -8.57
CA ARG A 418 -13.27 -18.31 -9.81
C ARG A 418 -12.78 -17.56 -11.05
N LEU A 419 -12.61 -16.24 -10.96
CA LEU A 419 -12.16 -15.40 -12.09
C LEU A 419 -10.69 -15.64 -12.50
N SER A 420 -9.91 -16.33 -11.68
CA SER A 420 -8.48 -16.60 -11.87
C SER A 420 -8.10 -18.08 -11.85
N ASP A 421 -9.09 -18.99 -11.80
CA ASP A 421 -8.98 -20.44 -11.52
C ASP A 421 -7.96 -20.80 -10.42
N CYS A 422 -7.88 -19.95 -9.39
CA CYS A 422 -7.00 -20.12 -8.25
C CYS A 422 -7.65 -20.95 -7.13
N ARG A 423 -6.80 -21.48 -6.25
CA ARG A 423 -7.18 -22.19 -5.03
C ARG A 423 -6.46 -21.57 -3.83
N GLN A 424 -7.22 -21.10 -2.85
CA GLN A 424 -6.67 -20.67 -1.57
C GLN A 424 -6.27 -21.87 -0.70
N ILE A 425 -5.00 -21.94 -0.32
CA ILE A 425 -4.41 -22.96 0.57
C ILE A 425 -4.09 -22.38 1.95
N GLU A 426 -3.97 -23.24 2.96
CA GLU A 426 -3.48 -22.84 4.29
C GLU A 426 -1.95 -22.85 4.33
N VAL A 427 -1.37 -21.78 4.88
CA VAL A 427 0.09 -21.61 4.94
C VAL A 427 0.51 -21.34 6.37
N GLY A 428 1.10 -22.33 7.02
CA GLY A 428 1.47 -22.27 8.43
C GLY A 428 0.30 -22.05 9.40
N ALA A 429 0.63 -21.86 10.67
CA ALA A 429 -0.34 -21.70 11.75
C ALA A 429 -1.17 -20.41 11.63
N VAL A 430 -2.45 -20.51 12.01
CA VAL A 430 -3.34 -19.37 12.28
C VAL A 430 -2.80 -18.60 13.51
N PRO A 431 -2.87 -17.26 13.56
CA PRO A 431 -2.51 -16.52 14.77
C PRO A 431 -3.39 -16.91 15.97
N ASP A 432 -2.81 -16.83 17.17
CA ASP A 432 -3.30 -17.42 18.42
C ASP A 432 -4.72 -16.99 18.81
N SER A 433 -5.06 -15.73 18.53
CA SER A 433 -6.36 -15.10 18.79
C SER A 433 -7.01 -14.61 17.48
N PRO A 434 -7.43 -15.51 16.57
CA PRO A 434 -7.69 -15.14 15.18
C PRO A 434 -8.92 -14.26 15.00
N VAL A 435 -9.96 -14.45 15.82
CA VAL A 435 -11.14 -13.57 15.82
C VAL A 435 -10.75 -12.18 16.30
N LEU A 436 -9.97 -12.08 17.38
CA LEU A 436 -9.53 -10.80 17.94
C LEU A 436 -8.62 -10.03 16.96
N LYS A 437 -7.68 -10.70 16.28
CA LYS A 437 -6.85 -10.06 15.25
C LYS A 437 -7.64 -9.70 13.98
N ALA A 438 -8.69 -10.44 13.62
CA ALA A 438 -9.60 -10.04 12.53
C ALA A 438 -10.42 -8.78 12.87
N LEU A 439 -10.75 -8.59 14.15
CA LEU A 439 -11.47 -7.41 14.66
C LEU A 439 -10.56 -6.23 15.04
N SER A 440 -9.23 -6.40 15.05
CA SER A 440 -8.32 -5.33 15.50
C SER A 440 -8.44 -4.01 14.73
N PRO A 441 -8.73 -3.97 13.41
CA PRO A 441 -8.94 -2.69 12.72
C PRO A 441 -10.16 -1.90 13.23
N ILE A 442 -11.20 -2.57 13.73
CA ILE A 442 -12.32 -1.89 14.40
C ILE A 442 -11.85 -1.29 15.73
N ALA A 443 -11.07 -2.03 16.53
CA ALA A 443 -10.55 -1.52 17.79
C ALA A 443 -9.65 -0.28 17.58
N TYR A 444 -8.79 -0.29 16.55
CA TYR A 444 -8.01 0.89 16.15
C TYR A 444 -8.90 2.03 15.63
N GLY A 445 -9.98 1.74 14.90
CA GLY A 445 -10.94 2.75 14.43
C GLY A 445 -11.73 3.42 15.55
N ILE A 446 -12.16 2.65 16.57
CA ILE A 446 -12.83 3.19 17.77
C ILE A 446 -11.85 4.05 18.57
N LEU A 447 -10.62 3.57 18.79
CA LEU A 447 -9.58 4.33 19.51
C LEU A 447 -9.25 5.64 18.79
N LEU A 448 -9.09 5.60 17.46
CA LEU A 448 -8.88 6.78 16.62
C LEU A 448 -10.03 7.78 16.75
N GLY A 449 -11.28 7.29 16.68
CA GLY A 449 -12.47 8.11 16.86
C GLY A 449 -12.48 8.83 18.20
N LEU A 450 -12.23 8.10 19.30
CA LEU A 450 -12.15 8.66 20.66
C LEU A 450 -11.05 9.73 20.78
N VAL A 451 -9.85 9.46 20.26
CA VAL A 451 -8.73 10.42 20.25
C VAL A 451 -9.08 11.69 19.47
N ALA A 452 -9.88 11.58 18.42
CA ALA A 452 -10.24 12.71 17.57
C ALA A 452 -11.46 13.52 18.04
N VAL A 453 -12.23 13.06 19.04
CA VAL A 453 -13.33 13.85 19.62
C VAL A 453 -12.81 15.19 20.15
N ALA A 454 -11.69 15.19 20.88
CA ALA A 454 -11.11 16.38 21.48
C ALA A 454 -10.69 17.46 20.45
N PRO A 455 -9.86 17.18 19.42
CA PRO A 455 -9.50 18.19 18.42
C PRO A 455 -10.69 18.63 17.54
N LEU A 456 -11.64 17.74 17.23
CA LEU A 456 -12.86 18.13 16.49
C LEU A 456 -13.74 19.07 17.32
N PHE A 457 -13.97 18.76 18.60
CA PHE A 457 -14.73 19.62 19.51
C PHE A 457 -14.04 20.97 19.75
N TRP A 458 -12.71 20.99 19.85
CA TRP A 458 -11.95 22.22 19.98
C TRP A 458 -12.05 23.09 18.71
N LEU A 459 -11.84 22.51 17.52
CA LEU A 459 -11.94 23.22 16.25
C LEU A 459 -13.35 23.77 15.97
N THR A 460 -14.41 23.04 16.33
CA THR A 460 -15.79 23.55 16.21
C THR A 460 -16.07 24.66 17.21
N LYS A 461 -15.61 24.55 18.47
CA LYS A 461 -15.73 25.67 19.43
C LYS A 461 -14.94 26.91 19.02
N CYS A 462 -13.81 26.77 18.34
CA CYS A 462 -13.11 27.89 17.71
C CYS A 462 -13.94 28.54 16.59
N THR A 463 -14.63 27.76 15.73
CA THR A 463 -15.55 28.34 14.73
C THR A 463 -16.73 29.07 15.38
N GLU A 464 -17.38 28.48 16.39
CA GLU A 464 -18.49 29.13 17.12
C GLU A 464 -18.05 30.48 17.72
N SER A 465 -16.90 30.49 18.42
CA SER A 465 -16.38 31.70 19.05
C SER A 465 -16.03 32.78 18.02
N THR A 466 -15.41 32.40 16.90
CA THR A 466 -15.02 33.36 15.84
C THR A 466 -16.25 33.98 15.17
N VAL A 467 -17.27 33.17 14.87
CA VAL A 467 -18.54 33.66 14.32
C VAL A 467 -19.28 34.57 15.31
N GLN A 468 -19.30 34.23 16.61
CA GLN A 468 -19.90 35.09 17.63
C GLN A 468 -19.18 36.43 17.77
N GLU A 469 -17.84 36.45 17.76
CA GLU A 469 -17.08 37.71 17.88
C GLU A 469 -17.36 38.65 16.71
N ILE A 470 -17.33 38.14 15.47
CA ILE A 470 -17.69 38.91 14.25
C ILE A 470 -19.14 39.39 14.32
N ALA A 471 -20.09 38.54 14.74
CA ALA A 471 -21.50 38.92 14.89
C ALA A 471 -21.73 39.99 15.98
N THR A 472 -20.86 40.09 16.99
CA THR A 472 -20.87 41.17 18.00
C THR A 472 -20.10 42.43 17.58
N GLY A 473 -19.58 42.50 16.35
CA GLY A 473 -18.81 43.65 15.86
C GLY A 473 -17.45 43.84 16.55
N LYS A 474 -16.90 42.79 17.17
CA LYS A 474 -15.56 42.82 17.77
C LYS A 474 -14.51 42.57 16.69
N LYS A 475 -13.37 43.28 16.81
CA LYS A 475 -12.17 43.07 15.98
C LYS A 475 -11.81 41.58 15.86
N SER A 476 -11.43 41.12 14.68
CA SER A 476 -11.28 39.69 14.39
C SER A 476 -10.18 39.04 15.26
N PHE A 477 -10.20 37.71 15.37
CA PHE A 477 -9.12 36.98 16.02
C PHE A 477 -7.78 37.18 15.29
N GLY A 478 -7.81 37.35 13.96
CA GLY A 478 -6.64 37.70 13.15
C GLY A 478 -6.04 39.06 13.51
N GLU A 479 -6.88 40.10 13.68
CA GLU A 479 -6.44 41.43 14.14
C GLU A 479 -5.80 41.39 15.53
N ARG A 480 -6.19 40.44 16.40
CA ARG A 480 -5.59 40.25 17.72
C ARG A 480 -4.30 39.42 17.70
N MET A 481 -4.15 38.50 16.75
CA MET A 481 -2.96 37.64 16.62
C MET A 481 -1.79 38.30 15.88
N LEU A 482 -2.07 39.16 14.89
CA LEU A 482 -1.02 39.65 13.96
C LEU A 482 -0.18 40.83 14.50
N GLY A 483 -0.46 41.32 15.71
CA GLY A 483 0.48 42.13 16.52
C GLY A 483 0.67 43.60 16.10
N GLU A 484 0.67 43.90 14.80
CA GLU A 484 0.73 45.26 14.27
C GLU A 484 -0.58 45.65 13.55
N PRO A 485 -1.06 46.90 13.69
CA PRO A 485 -2.06 47.41 12.77
C PRO A 485 -1.40 47.60 11.40
N LEU A 486 -1.71 46.70 10.44
CA LEU A 486 -1.45 46.97 9.03
C LEU A 486 -2.08 48.34 8.71
N ASP A 487 -1.24 49.33 8.41
CA ASP A 487 -1.59 50.76 8.30
C ASP A 487 -2.99 50.94 7.71
N SER A 488 -3.97 51.21 8.57
CA SER A 488 -5.38 51.12 8.19
C SER A 488 -5.73 52.15 7.13
N ARG A 489 -4.99 53.26 7.09
CA ARG A 489 -5.06 54.23 6.00
C ARG A 489 -4.58 53.62 4.68
N LYS A 490 -3.43 52.95 4.61
CA LYS A 490 -2.97 52.28 3.38
C LYS A 490 -3.87 51.12 2.97
N VAL A 491 -4.37 50.33 3.92
CA VAL A 491 -5.32 49.24 3.62
C VAL A 491 -6.62 49.84 3.07
N GLN A 492 -7.15 50.89 3.69
CA GLN A 492 -8.38 51.54 3.24
C GLN A 492 -8.19 52.37 1.95
N GLU A 493 -7.02 52.96 1.69
CA GLU A 493 -6.64 53.56 0.40
C GLU A 493 -6.49 52.49 -0.70
N THR A 494 -5.97 51.30 -0.38
CA THR A 494 -5.85 50.16 -1.32
C THR A 494 -7.20 49.48 -1.59
N LEU A 495 -8.07 49.39 -0.57
CA LEU A 495 -9.43 48.90 -0.71
C LEU A 495 -10.33 49.93 -1.40
N ALA A 496 -10.18 51.23 -1.12
CA ALA A 496 -10.93 52.29 -1.80
C ALA A 496 -10.50 52.42 -3.27
N SER A 497 -9.21 52.34 -3.59
CA SER A 497 -8.76 52.32 -4.99
C SER A 497 -9.21 51.07 -5.72
N ARG A 498 -9.22 49.88 -5.08
CA ARG A 498 -9.83 48.66 -5.65
C ARG A 498 -11.36 48.71 -5.74
N ALA A 499 -12.03 49.40 -4.82
CA ALA A 499 -13.49 49.58 -4.84
C ALA A 499 -13.89 50.54 -5.95
N ALA A 500 -13.28 51.73 -6.01
CA ALA A 500 -13.43 52.69 -7.09
C ALA A 500 -13.13 52.04 -8.46
N GLN A 501 -12.02 51.32 -8.59
CA GLN A 501 -11.68 50.58 -9.83
C GLN A 501 -12.70 49.47 -10.16
N LYS A 502 -13.43 48.93 -9.18
CA LYS A 502 -14.48 47.92 -9.38
C LYS A 502 -15.85 48.53 -9.67
N GLU A 503 -16.14 49.71 -9.15
CA GLU A 503 -17.35 50.49 -9.43
C GLU A 503 -17.25 51.17 -10.81
N GLU A 504 -16.10 51.74 -11.14
CA GLU A 504 -15.77 52.33 -12.45
C GLU A 504 -15.92 51.28 -13.57
N PHE A 505 -15.17 50.18 -13.50
CA PHE A 505 -15.26 49.07 -14.48
C PHE A 505 -16.58 48.28 -14.39
N GLY A 506 -17.35 48.43 -13.31
CA GLY A 506 -18.63 47.74 -13.09
C GLY A 506 -19.87 48.59 -13.39
N SER A 507 -19.69 49.87 -13.73
CA SER A 507 -20.79 50.83 -13.87
C SER A 507 -21.66 50.52 -15.09
N PRO A 508 -23.01 50.59 -14.98
CA PRO A 508 -23.90 50.30 -16.10
C PRO A 508 -23.66 51.17 -17.33
N LYS A 509 -23.28 52.44 -17.11
CA LYS A 509 -22.93 53.38 -18.18
C LYS A 509 -21.74 52.88 -19.01
N ILE A 510 -20.60 52.59 -18.39
CA ILE A 510 -19.38 52.17 -19.11
C ILE A 510 -19.60 50.83 -19.84
N ILE A 511 -20.32 49.89 -19.24
CA ILE A 511 -20.67 48.60 -19.88
C ILE A 511 -21.50 48.84 -21.14
N LEU A 512 -22.53 49.69 -21.07
CA LEU A 512 -23.41 49.97 -22.21
C LEU A 512 -22.73 50.81 -23.29
N GLU A 513 -21.92 51.81 -22.92
CA GLU A 513 -21.11 52.59 -23.86
C GLU A 513 -20.11 51.71 -24.62
N ARG A 514 -19.56 50.67 -23.96
CA ARG A 514 -18.69 49.70 -24.61
C ARG A 514 -19.42 48.77 -25.59
N LEU A 515 -20.67 48.36 -25.27
CA LEU A 515 -21.52 47.62 -26.21
C LEU A 515 -21.99 48.48 -27.40
N VAL A 516 -22.29 49.77 -27.19
CA VAL A 516 -22.54 50.75 -28.26
C VAL A 516 -21.34 50.83 -29.21
N GLU A 517 -20.12 50.84 -28.68
CA GLU A 517 -18.91 50.88 -29.49
C GLU A 517 -18.66 49.58 -30.26
N PHE A 518 -18.89 48.39 -29.67
CA PHE A 518 -18.85 47.13 -30.42
C PHE A 518 -19.89 47.09 -31.54
N GLN A 519 -21.12 47.56 -31.29
CA GLN A 519 -22.19 47.63 -32.29
C GLN A 519 -21.84 48.60 -33.45
N ARG A 520 -21.12 49.70 -33.18
CA ARG A 520 -20.56 50.59 -34.22
C ARG A 520 -19.46 49.92 -35.04
N GLN A 521 -18.53 49.22 -34.39
CA GLN A 521 -17.43 48.50 -35.05
C GLN A 521 -17.96 47.36 -35.93
N TYR A 522 -18.93 46.60 -35.41
CA TYR A 522 -19.69 45.59 -36.13
C TYR A 522 -20.41 46.18 -37.36
N HIS A 523 -21.14 47.29 -37.19
CA HIS A 523 -21.83 47.96 -38.29
C HIS A 523 -20.87 48.52 -39.36
N ALA A 524 -19.69 49.00 -38.97
CA ALA A 524 -18.67 49.46 -39.90
C ALA A 524 -18.13 48.30 -40.77
N HIS A 525 -18.00 47.09 -40.21
CA HIS A 525 -17.53 45.90 -40.92
C HIS A 525 -18.62 45.25 -41.77
N HIS A 526 -19.81 44.99 -41.21
CA HIS A 526 -20.87 44.19 -41.83
C HIS A 526 -21.99 44.99 -42.52
N ARG A 527 -22.01 46.33 -42.38
CA ARG A 527 -23.08 47.22 -42.90
C ARG A 527 -24.50 46.88 -42.40
N ARG A 528 -24.60 46.14 -41.30
CA ARG A 528 -25.83 45.82 -40.56
C ARG A 528 -25.58 45.97 -39.07
N TYR A 529 -26.64 46.16 -38.29
CA TYR A 529 -26.59 45.98 -36.84
C TYR A 529 -26.78 44.50 -36.47
N SER A 530 -26.20 44.09 -35.34
CA SER A 530 -26.48 42.79 -34.73
C SER A 530 -27.58 42.91 -33.68
N ASP A 531 -28.38 41.85 -33.58
CA ASP A 531 -29.38 41.58 -32.54
C ASP A 531 -28.90 40.52 -31.51
N ALA A 532 -27.62 40.10 -31.59
CA ALA A 532 -26.99 39.17 -30.65
C ALA A 532 -25.80 39.84 -29.95
N ILE A 533 -25.89 40.00 -28.62
CA ILE A 533 -24.78 40.59 -27.82
C ILE A 533 -23.56 39.65 -27.81
N GLU A 534 -23.80 38.34 -27.93
CA GLU A 534 -22.77 37.31 -28.13
C GLU A 534 -21.91 37.59 -29.35
N GLU A 535 -22.51 37.94 -30.50
CA GLU A 535 -21.81 38.20 -31.76
C GLU A 535 -20.85 39.38 -31.61
N LEU A 536 -21.35 40.48 -31.04
CA LEU A 536 -20.57 41.70 -30.75
C LEU A 536 -19.39 41.45 -29.81
N VAL A 537 -19.63 40.71 -28.72
CA VAL A 537 -18.62 40.43 -27.69
C VAL A 537 -17.57 39.41 -28.15
N MET A 538 -17.89 38.56 -29.13
CA MET A 538 -16.95 37.61 -29.75
C MET A 538 -16.11 38.24 -30.87
N GLU A 539 -16.67 39.14 -31.69
CA GLU A 539 -15.91 39.80 -32.76
C GLU A 539 -15.01 40.94 -32.24
N SER A 540 -15.40 41.59 -31.14
CA SER A 540 -14.62 42.66 -30.47
C SER A 540 -14.27 42.31 -29.01
N PRO A 541 -13.39 41.33 -28.75
CA PRO A 541 -13.08 40.88 -27.40
C PRO A 541 -12.28 41.91 -26.59
N ASP A 542 -12.70 42.11 -25.34
CA ASP A 542 -12.19 43.09 -24.39
C ASP A 542 -11.91 42.43 -23.02
N ARG A 543 -11.13 43.12 -22.16
CA ARG A 543 -10.95 42.80 -20.74
C ARG A 543 -12.28 42.69 -19.97
N GLN A 544 -13.34 43.38 -20.41
CA GLN A 544 -14.70 43.31 -19.86
C GLN A 544 -15.57 42.19 -20.47
N SER A 545 -15.22 41.60 -21.62
CA SER A 545 -16.04 40.59 -22.31
C SER A 545 -16.47 39.39 -21.43
N PRO A 546 -15.62 38.82 -20.54
CA PRO A 546 -16.05 37.75 -19.65
C PRO A 546 -17.14 38.16 -18.66
N MET A 547 -17.16 39.43 -18.23
CA MET A 547 -18.20 39.98 -17.34
C MET A 547 -19.51 40.19 -18.12
N MET A 548 -19.43 40.75 -19.33
CA MET A 548 -20.59 40.93 -20.21
C MET A 548 -21.26 39.59 -20.53
N LEU A 549 -20.48 38.58 -20.94
CA LEU A 549 -21.01 37.25 -21.23
C LEU A 549 -21.65 36.60 -19.98
N ALA A 550 -21.08 36.82 -18.78
CA ALA A 550 -21.66 36.35 -17.53
C ALA A 550 -22.97 37.08 -17.15
N MET A 551 -23.17 38.35 -17.53
CA MET A 551 -24.43 39.08 -17.38
C MET A 551 -25.49 38.60 -18.37
N LEU A 552 -25.07 38.29 -19.61
CA LEU A 552 -25.92 37.79 -20.69
C LEU A 552 -26.48 36.40 -20.35
N MET A 553 -25.62 35.48 -19.89
CA MET A 553 -26.00 34.16 -19.35
C MET A 553 -26.95 34.23 -18.13
N ARG A 554 -27.05 35.38 -17.46
CA ARG A 554 -27.99 35.64 -16.35
C ARG A 554 -29.27 36.35 -16.80
N GLN A 555 -29.47 36.51 -18.11
CA GLN A 555 -30.58 37.26 -18.72
C GLN A 555 -30.66 38.73 -18.26
N GLN A 556 -29.54 39.29 -17.79
CA GLN A 556 -29.47 40.68 -17.30
C GLN A 556 -29.30 41.69 -18.43
N MET A 557 -29.07 41.25 -19.67
CA MET A 557 -28.93 42.15 -20.82
C MET A 557 -29.90 41.78 -21.95
N LYS A 558 -30.30 42.79 -22.72
CA LYS A 558 -31.16 42.67 -23.91
C LYS A 558 -30.69 43.64 -24.98
N ILE A 559 -30.96 43.31 -26.23
CA ILE A 559 -30.80 44.20 -27.38
C ILE A 559 -32.05 44.13 -28.25
N GLN A 560 -32.40 45.23 -28.90
CA GLN A 560 -33.50 45.31 -29.85
C GLN A 560 -33.11 46.25 -30.98
N LEU A 561 -33.38 45.84 -32.22
CA LEU A 561 -33.25 46.71 -33.39
C LEU A 561 -34.50 47.59 -33.51
N ILE A 562 -34.28 48.87 -33.81
CA ILE A 562 -35.30 49.90 -34.03
C ILE A 562 -35.15 50.47 -35.44
N GLY A 563 -36.10 51.28 -35.90
CA GLY A 563 -36.12 51.82 -37.26
C GLY A 563 -34.87 52.65 -37.59
N GLY A 564 -33.88 52.02 -38.23
CA GLY A 564 -32.59 52.63 -38.58
C GLY A 564 -31.48 52.51 -37.53
N GLY A 565 -31.71 51.87 -36.38
CA GLY A 565 -30.76 51.86 -35.26
C GLY A 565 -30.97 50.73 -34.24
N PHE A 566 -30.46 50.90 -33.02
CA PHE A 566 -30.53 49.89 -31.96
C PHE A 566 -30.77 50.46 -30.56
N LYS A 567 -31.27 49.59 -29.66
CA LYS A 567 -31.44 49.83 -28.21
C LYS A 567 -30.80 48.67 -27.44
N ILE A 568 -29.89 48.94 -26.52
CA ILE A 568 -29.27 47.94 -25.63
C ILE A 568 -29.67 48.24 -24.19
N GLY A 569 -30.00 47.21 -23.43
CA GLY A 569 -30.48 47.30 -22.06
C GLY A 569 -29.70 46.42 -21.10
N LEU A 570 -29.42 46.92 -19.90
CA LEU A 570 -28.79 46.20 -18.78
C LEU A 570 -29.67 46.38 -17.53
N HIS A 571 -30.19 45.28 -17.01
CA HIS A 571 -31.03 45.26 -15.81
C HIS A 571 -30.20 45.26 -14.53
N ARG A 572 -30.51 46.20 -13.63
CA ARG A 572 -29.95 46.31 -12.27
C ARG A 572 -31.08 46.51 -11.26
N ASN A 573 -30.72 46.68 -9.99
CA ASN A 573 -31.68 46.76 -8.88
C ASN A 573 -32.56 48.03 -8.94
N ASP A 574 -32.09 49.05 -9.65
CA ASP A 574 -32.70 50.37 -9.87
C ASP A 574 -33.51 50.46 -11.18
N GLY A 575 -33.38 49.50 -12.10
CA GLY A 575 -34.20 49.39 -13.31
C GLY A 575 -33.44 48.91 -14.55
N TRP A 576 -33.96 49.25 -15.74
CA TRP A 576 -33.30 49.00 -17.02
C TRP A 576 -32.46 50.22 -17.41
N HIS A 577 -31.14 50.09 -17.26
CA HIS A 577 -30.19 51.01 -17.87
C HIS A 577 -30.22 50.81 -19.39
N ILE A 578 -30.32 51.89 -20.17
CA ILE A 578 -30.46 51.82 -21.62
C ILE A 578 -29.41 52.66 -22.33
N ALA A 579 -28.97 52.18 -23.50
CA ALA A 579 -28.21 52.94 -24.46
C ALA A 579 -28.74 52.76 -25.89
N THR A 580 -28.51 53.76 -26.73
CA THR A 580 -28.82 53.80 -28.17
C THR A 580 -27.58 54.24 -28.96
N GLU A 581 -27.71 54.52 -30.25
CA GLU A 581 -26.60 55.06 -31.08
C GLU A 581 -25.95 56.32 -30.50
N GLU A 582 -26.75 57.16 -29.84
CA GLU A 582 -26.37 58.41 -29.17
C GLU A 582 -25.54 58.17 -27.88
N GLY A 583 -25.52 56.95 -27.35
CA GLY A 583 -24.88 56.58 -26.09
C GLY A 583 -25.86 56.25 -24.98
N TYR A 584 -25.44 56.44 -23.73
CA TYR A 584 -26.19 56.05 -22.52
C TYR A 584 -27.35 57.03 -22.20
N GLN A 585 -28.57 56.51 -22.13
CA GLN A 585 -29.83 57.25 -21.98
C GLN A 585 -30.41 57.22 -20.56
N GLY A 586 -29.68 56.68 -19.58
CA GLY A 586 -30.14 56.58 -18.19
C GLY A 586 -30.93 55.31 -17.86
N VAL A 587 -31.74 55.38 -16.80
CA VAL A 587 -32.55 54.28 -16.27
C VAL A 587 -34.02 54.47 -16.66
N GLN A 588 -34.66 53.40 -17.13
CA GLN A 588 -36.10 53.35 -17.42
C GLN A 588 -36.73 52.19 -16.62
N PRO A 589 -38.03 52.26 -16.26
CA PRO A 589 -38.71 51.19 -15.53
C PRO A 589 -38.91 49.90 -16.37
N SER A 590 -38.79 50.01 -17.70
CA SER A 590 -38.97 48.93 -18.66
C SER A 590 -37.92 49.02 -19.78
N PHE A 591 -37.54 47.86 -20.33
CA PHE A 591 -36.80 47.79 -21.60
C PHE A 591 -37.75 47.99 -22.79
#